data_AF-A0A800D8B3-F1
#
_entry.id   AF-A0A800D8B3-F1
#
_cell.length_a   1.000
_cell.length_b   1.000
_cell.length_c   1.000
_cell.angle_alpha   90.00
_cell.angle_beta   90.00
_cell.angle_gamma   90.00
#
_symmetry.space_group_name_H-M   'P 1'
#
loop_
_entity.id
_entity.type
_entity.pdbx_description
1 polymer ?
#
loop_
_entity_poly.entity_id
_entity_poly.type
_entity_poly.pdbx_seq_one_letter_code
_entity_poly.pdbx_strand_id
1 'polypeptide(L)'
;CRPEQQLERLLAQGKLSEAEARGRIAAQPPVEAKLALADVVIDNSGPVEETWAQVKRAWEAIPEERRHRCPSGTSSSNIRT
;
A
#
# COMPACT_ATOMS: atom_id res chain seq x y z
N CYS A 1 1.23 -1.03 -11.14
CA CYS A 1 0.89 0.15 -11.96
C CYS A 1 2.11 0.68 -12.69
N ARG A 2 1.92 1.33 -13.84
CA ARG A 2 3.00 1.93 -14.64
C ARG A 2 3.34 3.35 -14.14
N PRO A 3 4.58 3.83 -14.29
CA PRO A 3 4.99 5.17 -13.83
C PRO A 3 4.13 6.30 -14.40
N GLU A 4 3.69 6.18 -15.66
CA GLU A 4 2.85 7.19 -16.32
C GLU A 4 1.48 7.29 -15.64
N GLN A 5 0.90 6.14 -15.27
CA GLN A 5 -0.39 6.06 -14.59
C GLN A 5 -0.33 6.62 -13.17
N GLN A 6 0.84 6.57 -12.51
CA GLN A 6 1.07 7.21 -11.22
C GLN A 6 1.15 8.74 -11.35
N LEU A 7 1.80 9.25 -12.41
CA LEU A 7 1.87 10.68 -12.70
C LEU A 7 0.48 11.25 -13.03
N GLU A 8 -0.29 10.57 -13.88
CA GLU A 8 -1.66 10.95 -14.23
C GLU A 8 -2.54 11.10 -12.99
N ARG A 9 -2.48 10.14 -12.05
CA ARG A 9 -3.26 10.19 -10.80
C ARG A 9 -2.86 11.37 -9.92
N LEU A 10 -1.57 11.66 -9.80
CA LEU A 10 -1.07 12.78 -9.00
C LEU A 10 -1.49 14.13 -9.58
N LEU A 11 -1.46 14.27 -10.90
CA LEU A 11 -1.92 15.47 -11.60
C LEU A 11 -3.44 15.64 -11.52
N ALA A 12 -4.21 14.56 -11.71
CA ALA A 12 -5.66 14.58 -11.63
C ALA A 12 -6.19 14.95 -10.22
N GLN A 13 -5.42 14.71 -9.17
CA GLN A 13 -5.75 15.14 -7.81
C GLN A 13 -5.59 16.66 -7.58
N GLY A 14 -5.00 17.40 -8.54
CA GLY A 14 -4.99 18.87 -8.58
C GLY A 14 -4.16 19.57 -7.51
N LYS A 15 -3.40 18.84 -6.69
CA LYS A 15 -2.64 19.39 -5.55
C LYS A 15 -1.15 19.63 -5.85
N LEU A 16 -0.67 19.24 -7.03
CA LEU A 16 0.75 19.25 -7.38
C LEU A 16 0.95 19.72 -8.82
N SER A 17 2.00 20.50 -9.04
CA SER A 17 2.56 20.71 -10.37
C SER A 17 3.20 19.42 -10.89
N GLU A 18 3.40 19.32 -12.20
CA GLU A 18 4.06 18.17 -12.82
C GLU A 18 5.48 17.93 -12.31
N ALA A 19 6.23 19.00 -12.05
CA ALA A 19 7.57 18.91 -11.46
C ALA A 19 7.53 18.32 -10.05
N GLU A 20 6.57 18.73 -9.20
CA GLU A 20 6.39 18.18 -7.86
C GLU A 20 5.90 16.73 -7.89
N ALA A 21 5.00 16.39 -8.80
CA ALA A 21 4.51 15.01 -8.98
C ALA A 21 5.64 14.07 -9.40
N ARG A 22 6.48 14.48 -10.37
CA ARG A 22 7.69 13.74 -10.78
C ARG A 22 8.70 13.64 -9.64
N GLY A 23 8.90 14.72 -8.87
CA GLY A 23 9.76 14.72 -7.69
C GLY A 23 9.30 13.70 -6.64
N ARG A 24 7.99 13.60 -6.38
CA ARG A 24 7.42 12.58 -5.48
C ARG A 24 7.56 11.16 -5.99
N ILE A 25 7.50 10.94 -7.30
CA ILE A 25 7.73 9.63 -7.90
C ILE A 25 9.21 9.25 -7.74
N ALA A 26 10.12 10.15 -8.06
CA ALA A 26 11.57 9.93 -7.96
C ALA A 26 12.08 9.78 -6.52
N ALA A 27 11.41 10.39 -5.54
CA ALA A 27 11.74 10.25 -4.13
C ALA A 27 11.36 8.89 -3.54
N GLN A 28 10.55 8.09 -4.24
CA GLN A 28 10.24 6.73 -3.79
C GLN A 28 11.38 5.78 -4.13
N PRO A 29 11.64 4.75 -3.30
CA PRO A 29 12.57 3.69 -3.65
C PRO A 29 12.17 3.04 -4.99
N PRO A 30 13.15 2.57 -5.78
CA PRO A 30 12.89 1.83 -7.01
C PRO A 30 11.89 0.71 -6.77
N VAL A 31 11.03 0.46 -7.76
CA VAL A 31 9.96 -0.55 -7.65
C VAL A 31 10.57 -1.92 -7.37
N GLU A 32 11.71 -2.22 -7.97
CA GLU A 32 12.47 -3.46 -7.79
C GLU A 32 12.94 -3.63 -6.35
N ALA A 33 13.40 -2.54 -5.72
CA ALA A 33 13.82 -2.54 -4.32
C ALA A 33 12.63 -2.73 -3.36
N LYS A 34 11.45 -2.16 -3.69
CA LYS A 34 10.22 -2.41 -2.93
C LYS A 34 9.74 -3.85 -3.07
N LEU A 35 9.79 -4.41 -4.28
CA LEU A 35 9.36 -5.79 -4.55
C LEU A 35 10.24 -6.81 -3.81
N ALA A 36 11.55 -6.57 -3.75
CA ALA A 36 12.48 -7.46 -3.05
C ALA A 36 12.22 -7.57 -1.54
N LEU A 37 11.55 -6.57 -0.94
CA LEU A 37 11.25 -6.52 0.50
C LEU A 37 9.79 -6.88 0.83
N ALA A 38 8.94 -7.08 -0.17
CA ALA A 38 7.52 -7.24 0.04
C ALA A 38 7.13 -8.70 0.28
N ASP A 39 6.43 -8.98 1.39
CA ASP A 39 5.80 -10.27 1.64
C ASP A 39 4.61 -10.52 0.69
N VAL A 40 3.92 -9.45 0.30
CA VAL A 40 2.73 -9.47 -0.56
C VAL A 40 2.78 -8.28 -1.51
N VAL A 41 2.47 -8.53 -2.78
CA VAL A 41 2.35 -7.50 -3.82
C VAL A 41 0.90 -7.46 -4.31
N ILE A 42 0.31 -6.27 -4.35
CA ILE A 42 -1.06 -6.04 -4.84
C ILE A 42 -0.97 -5.09 -6.03
N ASP A 43 -1.46 -5.52 -7.19
CA ASP A 43 -1.52 -4.67 -8.37
C ASP A 43 -2.81 -3.84 -8.41
N ASN A 44 -2.63 -2.51 -8.46
CA ASN A 44 -3.69 -1.50 -8.61
C ASN A 44 -3.70 -0.88 -10.03
N SER A 45 -3.10 -1.55 -11.02
CA SER A 45 -3.18 -1.11 -12.42
C SER A 45 -4.59 -1.21 -12.99
N GLY A 46 -5.34 -2.23 -12.57
CA GLY A 46 -6.62 -2.64 -13.13
C GLY A 46 -7.84 -2.09 -12.39
N PRO A 47 -9.03 -2.65 -12.69
CA PRO A 47 -10.28 -2.33 -11.99
C PRO A 47 -10.19 -2.54 -10.47
N VAL A 48 -11.06 -1.82 -9.75
CA VAL A 48 -11.10 -1.88 -8.28
C VAL A 48 -11.48 -3.27 -7.79
N GLU A 49 -12.29 -3.99 -8.54
CA GLU A 49 -12.76 -5.35 -8.27
C GLU A 49 -11.60 -6.36 -8.26
N GLU A 50 -10.67 -6.24 -9.21
CA GLU A 50 -9.48 -7.08 -9.29
C GLU A 50 -8.52 -6.79 -8.13
N THR A 51 -8.35 -5.52 -7.79
CA THR A 51 -7.56 -5.09 -6.63
C THR A 51 -8.18 -5.64 -5.35
N TRP A 52 -9.51 -5.54 -5.21
CA TRP A 52 -10.25 -6.03 -4.06
C TRP A 52 -10.13 -7.54 -3.88
N ALA A 53 -10.19 -8.31 -4.98
CA ALA A 53 -9.98 -9.75 -4.94
C ALA A 53 -8.56 -10.11 -4.47
N GLN A 54 -7.55 -9.38 -4.92
CA GLN A 54 -6.16 -9.56 -4.46
C GLN A 54 -6.01 -9.24 -2.97
N VAL A 55 -6.59 -8.13 -2.51
CA VAL A 55 -6.59 -7.74 -1.08
C VAL A 55 -7.24 -8.82 -0.22
N LYS A 56 -8.41 -9.32 -0.62
CA LYS A 56 -9.12 -10.35 0.14
C LYS A 56 -8.28 -11.63 0.27
N ARG A 57 -7.71 -12.11 -0.85
CA ARG A 57 -6.83 -13.30 -0.83
C ARG A 57 -5.62 -13.10 0.06
N ALA A 58 -4.97 -11.94 -0.05
CA ALA A 58 -3.82 -11.60 0.79
C ALA A 58 -4.20 -11.58 2.27
N TRP A 59 -5.35 -10.98 2.61
CA TRP A 59 -5.84 -10.90 3.99
C TRP A 59 -6.14 -12.28 4.59
N GLU A 60 -6.80 -13.15 3.82
CA GLU A 60 -7.12 -14.52 4.22
C GLU A 60 -5.86 -15.38 4.43
N ALA A 61 -4.78 -15.10 3.70
CA ALA A 61 -3.50 -15.79 3.85
C ALA A 61 -2.69 -15.37 5.09
N ILE A 62 -3.01 -14.24 5.72
CA ILE A 62 -2.33 -13.81 6.95
C ILE A 62 -2.81 -14.71 8.11
N PRO A 63 -1.91 -15.40 8.84
CA PRO A 63 -2.28 -16.19 10.01
C PRO A 63 -2.98 -15.36 11.08
N GLU A 64 -3.92 -15.94 11.82
CA GLU A 64 -4.74 -15.23 12.79
C GLU A 64 -3.89 -14.52 13.86
N GLU A 65 -2.82 -15.17 14.32
CA GLU A 65 -1.86 -14.61 15.28
C GLU A 65 -1.16 -13.33 14.76
N ARG A 66 -1.06 -13.18 13.44
CA ARG A 66 -0.50 -11.98 12.79
C ARG A 66 -1.54 -10.91 12.48
N ARG A 67 -2.83 -11.25 12.42
CA ARG A 67 -3.94 -10.29 12.22
C ARG A 67 -4.15 -9.40 13.45
N HIS A 68 -3.80 -9.88 14.64
CA HIS A 68 -4.02 -9.19 15.91
C HIS A 68 -2.77 -8.59 16.54
N ARG A 69 -1.62 -8.65 15.86
CA ARG A 69 -0.37 -8.14 16.41
C ARG A 69 -0.29 -6.61 16.24
N CYS A 70 -0.52 -5.87 17.32
CA CYS A 70 -0.05 -4.50 17.44
C CYS A 70 1.48 -4.53 17.65
N PRO A 71 2.30 -3.79 16.88
CA PRO A 71 3.73 -3.82 17.07
C PRO A 71 4.14 -2.94 18.27
N SER A 72 4.79 -3.61 19.21
CA SER A 72 5.40 -3.14 20.48
C SER A 72 4.48 -3.13 21.70
N GLY A 73 4.96 -3.82 22.73
CA GLY A 73 4.18 -4.24 23.88
C GLY A 73 3.93 -3.16 24.92
N THR A 74 2.74 -3.22 25.50
CA THR A 74 2.55 -3.10 26.94
C THR A 74 1.35 -3.98 27.29
N SER A 75 1.58 -5.01 28.09
CA SER A 75 0.51 -5.66 28.82
C SER A 75 -0.12 -4.61 29.72
N SER A 76 -1.39 -4.26 29.51
CA SER A 76 -2.38 -4.14 30.59
C SER A 76 -3.74 -3.59 30.14
N SER A 77 -4.75 -4.38 30.47
CA SER A 77 -5.99 -3.98 31.14
C SER A 77 -7.10 -3.25 30.37
N ASN A 78 -8.19 -4.02 30.19
CA ASN A 78 -9.60 -3.66 30.42
C ASN A 78 -10.10 -2.32 29.85
N ILE A 79 -10.80 -2.38 28.72
CA ILE A 79 -11.88 -1.44 28.45
C ILE A 79 -13.11 -1.96 29.22
N ARG A 80 -13.35 -1.34 30.38
CA ARG A 80 -14.63 -1.36 31.08
C ARG A 80 -15.57 -0.38 30.35
N THR A 81 -16.85 -0.77 30.36
CA THR A 81 -18.08 -0.18 29.79
C THR A 81 -18.05 1.29 29.43
#